data_AF-A0ABD5SZP8-F1
#
_entry.id   AF-A0ABD5SZP8-F1
#
_cell.length_a   1.000
_cell.length_b   1.000
_cell.length_c   1.000
_cell.angle_alpha   90.00
_cell.angle_beta   90.00
_cell.angle_gamma   90.00
#
_symmetry.space_group_name_H-M   'P 1'
#
loop_
_entity.id
_entity.type
_entity.pdbx_description
1 polymer ?
#
loop_
_entity_poly.entity_id
_entity_poly.type
_entity_poly.pdbx_seq_one_letter_code
_entity_poly.pdbx_strand_id
1 'polypeptide(L)'
;MLVSDEYIIERVEIDERELDRDPAGVQLRYNQTEPGIIRDGVDGIAVIDESDEQYRVDFWGYAFGRLYVKSEGVEEIGQKLTSNDGEIPSWILDSETVNADDPPWWVPESVAIEPTVTCNNCTETVSAQEGLTPRNLPPSIDGPVVCQTCWDRQ
;
A
#
# COMPACT_ATOMS: atom_id res chain seq x y z
N MET A 1 -13.19 6.27 1.43
CA MET A 1 -12.92 6.91 2.73
C MET A 1 -11.98 6.00 3.49
N LEU A 2 -10.85 6.51 3.97
CA LEU A 2 -9.72 5.71 4.48
C LEU A 2 -10.09 4.92 5.75
N VAL A 3 -10.86 5.54 6.64
CA VAL A 3 -11.26 5.03 7.97
C VAL A 3 -12.66 5.56 8.30
N SER A 4 -13.43 4.85 9.12
CA SER A 4 -14.77 5.27 9.52
C SER A 4 -14.74 6.46 10.47
N ASP A 5 -15.70 7.38 10.32
CA ASP A 5 -15.73 8.66 11.04
C ASP A 5 -15.75 8.54 12.56
N GLU A 6 -16.31 7.45 13.09
CA GLU A 6 -16.40 7.20 14.54
C GLU A 6 -15.04 6.96 15.22
N TYR A 7 -14.03 6.58 14.44
CA TYR A 7 -12.66 6.38 14.90
C TYR A 7 -11.77 7.60 14.70
N ILE A 8 -12.26 8.63 14.00
CA ILE A 8 -11.52 9.86 13.75
C ILE A 8 -11.67 10.77 14.97
N ILE A 9 -10.54 11.07 15.61
CA ILE A 9 -10.43 12.05 16.69
C ILE A 9 -10.42 13.45 16.08
N GLU A 10 -9.57 13.67 15.07
CA GLU A 10 -9.38 14.97 14.42
C GLU A 10 -8.97 14.82 12.95
N ARG A 11 -9.40 15.78 12.12
CA ARG A 11 -8.92 15.97 10.76
C ARG A 11 -8.14 17.27 10.71
N VAL A 12 -6.91 17.22 10.22
CA VAL A 12 -6.07 18.41 10.07
C VAL A 12 -5.82 18.65 8.59
N GLU A 13 -6.27 19.81 8.12
CA GLU A 13 -5.86 20.34 6.83
C GLU A 13 -4.41 20.84 6.97
N ILE A 14 -3.52 20.25 6.18
CA ILE A 14 -2.10 20.58 6.14
C ILE A 14 -1.73 21.04 4.73
N ASP A 15 -0.68 21.84 4.59
CA ASP A 15 -0.04 22.07 3.29
C ASP A 15 0.74 20.79 2.89
N GLU A 16 0.80 20.48 1.59
CA GLU A 16 1.56 19.34 1.08
C GLU A 16 3.04 19.41 1.51
N ARG A 17 3.58 20.62 1.69
CA ARG A 17 4.97 20.84 2.16
C ARG A 17 5.20 20.43 3.61
N GLU A 18 4.12 20.25 4.38
CA GLU A 18 4.19 19.77 5.76
C GLU A 18 4.19 18.24 5.85
N LEU A 19 3.88 17.55 4.76
CA LEU A 19 4.14 16.12 4.65
C LEU A 19 5.65 15.92 4.48
N ASP A 20 6.22 15.16 5.41
CA ASP A 20 7.61 14.79 5.28
C ASP A 20 7.80 13.94 4.03
N ARG A 21 8.95 14.08 3.36
CA ARG A 21 9.26 13.24 2.19
C ARG A 21 9.53 11.79 2.60
N ASP A 22 9.90 11.61 3.86
CA ASP A 22 10.12 10.33 4.50
C ASP A 22 9.46 10.37 5.89
N PRO A 23 8.14 10.24 5.96
CA PRO A 23 7.41 10.32 7.22
C PRO A 23 7.82 9.15 8.12
N ALA A 24 8.12 9.48 9.39
CA ALA A 24 8.34 8.46 10.41
C ALA A 24 7.12 7.52 10.53
N GLY A 25 7.33 6.34 11.12
CA GLY A 25 6.28 5.35 11.34
C GLY A 25 6.22 4.27 10.26
N VAL A 26 5.20 3.41 10.36
CA VAL A 26 4.99 2.28 9.46
C VAL A 26 4.27 2.77 8.21
N GLN A 27 4.82 2.47 7.04
CA GLN A 27 4.27 2.94 5.76
C GLN A 27 3.58 1.83 4.98
N LEU A 28 2.46 2.19 4.35
CA LEU A 28 1.75 1.38 3.35
C LEU A 28 1.73 2.15 2.05
N ARG A 29 2.14 1.50 0.96
CA ARG A 29 2.16 2.09 -0.39
C ARG A 29 1.18 1.37 -1.30
N TYR A 30 0.49 2.15 -2.11
CA TYR A 30 -0.33 1.61 -3.17
C TYR A 30 0.56 0.98 -4.24
N ASN A 31 0.27 -0.27 -4.60
CA ASN A 31 1.01 -1.02 -5.59
C ASN A 31 0.37 -0.82 -6.97
N GLN A 32 0.96 0.04 -7.79
CA GLN A 32 0.42 0.36 -9.09
C GLN A 32 0.76 -0.71 -10.13
N THR A 33 -0.10 -1.71 -10.26
CA THR A 33 0.12 -2.86 -11.15
C THR A 33 -0.39 -2.65 -12.57
N GLU A 34 -1.34 -1.73 -12.80
CA GLU A 34 -1.88 -1.47 -14.15
C GLU A 34 -1.07 -0.37 -14.87
N PRO A 35 -0.23 -0.71 -15.86
CA PRO A 35 0.55 0.29 -16.58
C PRO A 35 -0.35 1.22 -17.37
N GLY A 36 -0.07 2.53 -17.28
CA GLY A 36 -0.78 3.58 -18.03
C GLY A 36 -2.12 4.02 -17.42
N ILE A 37 -2.51 3.46 -16.27
CA ILE A 37 -3.58 4.03 -15.46
C ILE A 37 -2.97 5.05 -14.50
N ILE A 38 -3.59 6.21 -14.38
CA ILE A 38 -3.33 7.15 -13.29
C ILE A 38 -4.53 7.03 -12.37
N ARG A 39 -4.28 6.74 -11.10
CA ARG A 39 -5.34 6.63 -10.10
C ARG A 39 -5.39 7.94 -9.32
N ASP A 40 -6.56 8.54 -9.27
CA ASP A 40 -6.82 9.66 -8.36
C ASP A 40 -7.04 9.10 -6.95
N GLY A 41 -6.34 9.63 -5.96
CA GLY A 41 -6.55 9.28 -4.56
C GLY A 41 -5.28 9.32 -3.71
N VAL A 42 -5.21 8.40 -2.76
CA VAL A 42 -4.09 8.22 -1.84
C VAL A 42 -3.16 7.16 -2.43
N ASP A 43 -1.88 7.50 -2.57
CA ASP A 43 -0.81 6.64 -3.08
C ASP A 43 0.02 6.03 -1.95
N GLY A 44 0.02 6.67 -0.78
CA GLY A 44 0.71 6.15 0.39
C GLY A 44 0.17 6.72 1.68
N ILE A 45 0.36 5.96 2.76
CA ILE A 45 0.07 6.38 4.12
C ILE A 45 1.24 6.04 5.04
N ALA A 46 1.40 6.82 6.10
CA ALA A 46 2.27 6.55 7.23
C ALA A 46 1.43 6.55 8.51
N VAL A 47 1.58 5.50 9.31
CA VAL A 47 0.96 5.37 10.62
C VAL A 47 2.02 5.61 11.68
N ILE A 48 1.84 6.69 12.45
CA ILE A 48 2.73 7.11 13.52
C ILE A 48 2.02 6.90 14.86
N ASP A 49 2.68 6.15 15.72
CA ASP A 49 2.28 6.01 17.12
C ASP A 49 2.66 7.28 17.88
N GLU A 50 1.65 8.03 18.33
CA GLU A 50 1.84 9.20 19.20
C GLU A 50 1.56 8.84 20.67
N SER A 51 0.69 7.84 20.90
CA SER A 51 0.37 7.27 22.22
C SER A 51 -0.46 5.98 22.08
N ASP A 52 -0.58 5.23 23.17
CA ASP A 52 -1.37 4.00 23.25
C ASP A 52 -2.82 4.10 22.71
N GLU A 53 -3.42 5.31 22.75
CA GLU A 53 -4.83 5.55 22.38
C GLU A 53 -5.01 6.41 21.11
N GLN A 54 -3.94 6.98 20.56
CA GLN A 54 -4.01 7.94 19.46
C GLN A 54 -2.85 7.75 18.48
N TYR A 55 -3.23 7.62 17.21
CA TYR A 55 -2.32 7.43 16.10
C TYR A 55 -2.50 8.57 15.10
N ARG A 56 -1.38 9.07 14.59
CA ARG A 56 -1.37 10.02 13.49
C ARG A 56 -1.24 9.26 12.18
N VAL A 57 -2.13 9.53 11.24
CA VAL A 57 -2.11 8.96 9.89
C VAL A 57 -1.88 10.09 8.91
N ASP A 58 -0.69 10.11 8.34
CA ASP A 58 -0.30 11.02 7.27
C ASP A 58 -0.52 10.30 5.95
N PHE A 59 -1.23 10.92 5.00
CA PHE A 59 -1.52 10.30 3.70
C PHE A 59 -1.19 11.26 2.56
N TRP A 60 -0.70 10.71 1.45
CA TRP A 60 -0.23 11.47 0.29
C TRP A 60 -0.62 10.83 -1.03
N GLY A 61 -0.49 11.61 -2.10
CA GLY A 61 -0.89 11.27 -3.46
C GLY A 61 -1.62 12.45 -4.11
N TYR A 62 -2.55 12.19 -5.01
CA TYR A 62 -3.46 13.22 -5.53
C TYR A 62 -4.34 13.82 -4.40
N ALA A 63 -4.70 13.00 -3.41
CA ALA A 63 -5.31 13.43 -2.16
C ALA A 63 -4.28 13.28 -1.02
N PHE A 64 -4.19 14.31 -0.19
CA PHE A 64 -3.23 14.35 0.91
C PHE A 64 -3.83 15.00 2.16
N GLY A 65 -3.26 14.69 3.32
CA GLY A 65 -3.74 15.24 4.59
C GLY A 65 -3.25 14.47 5.81
N ARG A 66 -3.77 14.87 6.97
CA ARG A 66 -3.47 14.25 8.26
C ARG A 66 -4.75 13.94 9.04
N LEU A 67 -4.80 12.74 9.61
CA LEU A 67 -5.83 12.31 10.53
C LEU A 67 -5.21 11.93 11.87
N TYR A 68 -5.94 12.18 12.94
CA TYR A 68 -5.71 11.51 14.22
C TYR A 68 -6.84 10.53 14.46
N VAL A 69 -6.49 9.27 14.73
CA VAL A 69 -7.44 8.17 14.88
C VAL A 69 -7.16 7.36 16.14
N LYS A 70 -8.19 6.70 16.62
CA LYS A 70 -8.08 5.70 17.69
C LYS A 70 -7.40 4.42 17.19
N SER A 71 -6.99 3.55 18.11
CA SER A 71 -6.43 2.23 17.80
C SER A 71 -7.34 1.42 16.88
N GLU A 72 -8.65 1.38 17.13
CA GLU A 72 -9.60 0.65 16.27
C GLU A 72 -9.65 1.22 14.84
N GLY A 73 -9.41 2.53 14.68
CA GLY A 73 -9.31 3.17 13.38
C GLY A 73 -8.08 2.74 12.60
N VAL A 74 -6.95 2.56 13.28
CA VAL A 74 -5.72 2.05 12.64
C VAL A 74 -5.88 0.58 12.24
N GLU A 75 -6.47 -0.23 13.10
CA GLU A 75 -6.79 -1.63 12.78
C GLU A 75 -7.72 -1.71 11.55
N GLU A 76 -8.74 -0.86 11.48
CA GLU A 76 -9.63 -0.77 10.31
C GLU A 76 -8.86 -0.38 9.03
N ILE A 77 -7.91 0.55 9.12
CA ILE A 77 -7.04 0.93 7.99
C ILE A 77 -6.21 -0.27 7.53
N GLY A 78 -5.55 -0.97 8.46
CA GLY A 78 -4.77 -2.17 8.18
C GLY A 78 -5.61 -3.20 7.45
N GLN A 79 -6.73 -3.60 8.04
CA GLN A 79 -7.65 -4.57 7.43
C GLN A 79 -8.12 -4.13 6.03
N LYS A 80 -8.55 -2.88 5.86
CA LYS A 80 -9.09 -2.38 4.58
C LYS A 80 -8.04 -2.34 3.47
N LEU A 81 -6.85 -1.82 3.76
CA LEU A 81 -5.82 -1.61 2.73
C LEU A 81 -5.09 -2.89 2.38
N THR A 82 -4.84 -3.77 3.36
CA THR A 82 -4.13 -5.03 3.13
C THR A 82 -5.06 -6.20 2.78
N SER A 83 -6.37 -5.98 2.69
CA SER A 83 -7.29 -6.94 2.10
C SER A 83 -6.92 -7.15 0.64
N ASN A 84 -6.40 -8.35 0.32
CA ASN A 84 -6.01 -8.70 -1.04
C ASN A 84 -7.00 -9.69 -1.66
N ASP A 85 -7.80 -9.20 -2.61
CA ASP A 85 -8.72 -10.04 -3.40
C ASP A 85 -8.08 -10.55 -4.72
N GLY A 86 -6.83 -10.19 -5.02
CA GLY A 86 -6.16 -10.46 -6.29
C GLY A 86 -4.84 -11.22 -6.18
N GLU A 87 -4.26 -11.57 -7.33
CA GLU A 87 -2.94 -12.24 -7.41
C GLU A 87 -1.79 -11.34 -6.92
N ILE A 88 -1.93 -10.02 -7.11
CA ILE A 88 -0.98 -9.02 -6.60
C ILE A 88 -1.69 -8.14 -5.56
N PRO A 89 -1.15 -7.98 -4.35
CA PRO A 89 -1.68 -7.04 -3.36
C PRO A 89 -1.75 -5.63 -3.92
N SER A 90 -2.89 -4.95 -3.70
CA SER A 90 -3.08 -3.54 -4.08
C SER A 90 -2.35 -2.56 -3.17
N TRP A 91 -2.08 -2.95 -1.92
CA TRP A 91 -1.24 -2.20 -1.00
C TRP A 91 -0.18 -3.11 -0.41
N ILE A 92 1.00 -2.57 -0.21
CA ILE A 92 2.17 -3.29 0.29
C ILE A 92 2.77 -2.49 1.45
N LEU A 93 3.19 -3.21 2.50
CA LEU A 93 3.97 -2.62 3.58
C LEU A 93 5.35 -2.24 3.06
N ASP A 94 5.80 -1.04 3.37
CA ASP A 94 7.16 -0.63 3.06
C ASP A 94 8.14 -1.36 3.99
N SER A 95 8.89 -2.32 3.45
CA SER A 95 9.82 -3.15 4.22
C SER A 95 10.97 -2.36 4.84
N GLU A 96 11.24 -1.14 4.35
CA GLU A 96 12.21 -0.23 4.99
C GLU A 96 11.69 0.35 6.32
N THR A 97 10.37 0.29 6.54
CA THR A 97 9.69 0.86 7.71
C THR A 97 9.12 -0.18 8.67
N VAL A 98 9.23 -1.47 8.32
CA VAL A 98 8.66 -2.58 9.09
C VAL A 98 9.73 -3.61 9.42
N ASN A 99 9.75 -4.04 10.68
CA ASN A 99 10.55 -5.18 11.10
C ASN A 99 9.81 -6.49 10.78
N ALA A 100 10.39 -7.36 9.96
CA ALA A 100 9.79 -8.65 9.63
C ALA A 100 9.62 -9.59 10.83
N ASP A 101 10.46 -9.46 11.85
CA ASP A 101 10.36 -10.24 13.09
C ASP A 101 9.36 -9.65 14.10
N ASP A 102 8.87 -8.43 13.85
CA ASP A 102 7.96 -7.69 14.74
C ASP A 102 6.98 -6.84 13.90
N PRO A 103 5.99 -7.47 13.25
CA PRO A 103 5.04 -6.77 12.40
C PRO A 103 4.13 -5.84 13.24
N PRO A 104 3.64 -4.75 12.64
CA PRO A 104 2.69 -3.84 13.29
C PRO A 104 1.42 -4.60 13.72
N TRP A 105 1.04 -4.46 14.99
CA TRP A 105 -0.10 -5.16 15.60
C TRP A 105 -1.44 -4.95 14.87
N TRP A 106 -1.57 -3.81 14.18
CA TRP A 106 -2.79 -3.39 13.48
C TRP A 106 -2.87 -3.94 12.05
N VAL A 107 -1.83 -4.60 11.55
CA VAL A 107 -1.86 -5.33 10.28
C VAL A 107 -2.19 -6.80 10.55
N PRO A 108 -3.10 -7.42 9.78
CA PRO A 108 -3.38 -8.85 9.91
C PRO A 108 -2.12 -9.71 9.72
N GLU A 109 -1.91 -10.69 10.59
CA GLU A 109 -0.73 -11.60 10.57
C GLU A 109 -0.53 -12.33 9.23
N SER A 110 -1.60 -12.47 8.42
CA SER A 110 -1.54 -13.11 7.10
C SER A 110 -0.88 -12.25 6.02
N VAL A 111 -0.63 -10.97 6.28
CA VAL A 111 -0.07 -10.04 5.29
C VAL A 111 1.44 -10.24 5.19
N ALA A 112 1.92 -10.53 3.98
CA ALA A 112 3.35 -10.59 3.71
C ALA A 112 3.94 -9.17 3.65
N ILE A 113 5.10 -8.97 4.29
CA ILE A 113 5.82 -7.68 4.30
C ILE A 113 6.59 -7.46 2.98
N GLU A 114 7.01 -8.54 2.32
CA GLU A 114 7.62 -8.50 0.98
C GLU A 114 6.96 -9.55 0.08
N PRO A 115 5.71 -9.29 -0.35
CA PRO A 115 4.99 -10.25 -1.18
C PRO A 115 5.71 -10.43 -2.53
N THR A 116 5.77 -11.67 -3.00
CA THR A 116 6.35 -12.03 -4.30
C THR A 116 5.29 -12.59 -5.23
N VAL A 117 5.46 -12.40 -6.54
CA VAL A 117 4.56 -12.90 -7.57
C VAL A 117 5.34 -13.58 -8.71
N THR A 118 4.71 -14.51 -9.41
CA THR A 118 5.34 -15.22 -10.53
C THR A 118 4.92 -14.59 -11.86
N CYS A 119 5.89 -14.26 -12.71
CA CYS A 119 5.65 -13.73 -14.05
C CYS A 119 5.13 -14.82 -15.00
N ASN A 120 3.97 -14.60 -15.63
CA ASN A 120 3.38 -15.55 -16.58
C ASN A 120 4.13 -15.63 -17.93
N ASN A 121 5.08 -14.74 -18.19
CA ASN A 121 5.88 -14.75 -19.41
C ASN A 121 7.22 -15.50 -19.25
N CYS A 122 8.02 -15.13 -18.25
CA CYS A 122 9.35 -15.71 -18.02
C CYS A 122 9.41 -16.73 -16.87
N THR A 123 8.31 -16.94 -16.14
CA THR A 123 8.21 -17.83 -14.95
C THR A 123 9.07 -17.44 -13.75
N GLU A 124 9.73 -16.28 -13.81
CA GLU A 124 10.53 -15.74 -12.72
C GLU A 124 9.63 -15.24 -11.58
N THR A 125 10.03 -15.51 -10.34
CA THR A 125 9.41 -14.93 -9.14
C THR A 125 10.09 -13.60 -8.83
N VAL A 126 9.30 -12.53 -8.79
CA VAL A 126 9.74 -11.14 -8.58
C VAL A 126 9.01 -10.50 -7.41
N SER A 127 9.45 -9.33 -6.97
CA SER A 127 8.68 -8.54 -5.99
C SER A 127 7.30 -8.21 -6.55
N ALA A 128 6.27 -8.21 -5.70
CA ALA A 128 4.94 -7.74 -6.08
C ALA A 128 4.93 -6.30 -6.61
N GLN A 129 5.92 -5.48 -6.23
CA GLN A 129 6.12 -4.13 -6.76
C GLN A 129 6.61 -4.12 -8.23
N GLU A 130 7.23 -5.21 -8.68
CA GLU A 130 7.68 -5.38 -10.08
C GLU A 130 6.65 -6.11 -10.93
N GLY A 131 5.57 -6.61 -10.31
CA GLY A 131 4.48 -7.30 -10.96
C GLY A 131 3.46 -6.33 -11.55
N LEU A 132 3.16 -6.51 -12.83
CA LEU A 132 2.18 -5.72 -13.57
C LEU A 132 1.01 -6.60 -14.00
N THR A 133 -0.17 -6.00 -14.10
CA THR A 133 -1.41 -6.60 -14.62
C THR A 133 -1.98 -5.80 -15.80
N PRO A 134 -1.32 -5.79 -16.98
CA PRO A 134 -1.78 -5.02 -18.13
C PRO A 134 -3.12 -5.56 -18.67
N ARG A 135 -4.02 -4.65 -19.09
CA ARG A 135 -5.33 -5.05 -19.67
C ARG A 135 -5.22 -5.80 -20.99
N ASN A 136 -4.15 -5.55 -21.76
CA ASN A 136 -3.96 -6.11 -23.10
C ASN A 136 -2.64 -6.88 -23.14
N LEU A 137 -2.66 -8.13 -22.70
CA LEU A 137 -1.52 -9.03 -22.82
C LEU A 137 -1.51 -9.75 -24.18
N PRO A 138 -0.33 -10.01 -24.76
CA PRO A 138 -0.19 -10.91 -25.90
C PRO A 138 -0.84 -12.27 -25.64
N PRO A 139 -1.51 -12.90 -26.62
CA PRO A 139 -2.14 -14.21 -26.46
C PRO A 139 -1.19 -15.36 -26.07
N SER A 140 0.12 -15.15 -26.20
CA SER A 140 1.16 -16.11 -25.83
C SER A 140 1.45 -16.18 -24.33
N ILE A 141 0.95 -15.22 -23.54
CA ILE A 141 1.15 -15.17 -22.09
C ILE A 141 -0.05 -15.81 -21.40
N ASP A 142 0.21 -16.87 -20.63
CA ASP A 142 -0.81 -17.65 -19.93
C ASP A 142 -0.99 -17.14 -18.50
N GLY A 143 -1.73 -16.05 -18.36
CA GLY A 143 -2.10 -15.43 -17.09
C GLY A 143 -2.03 -13.90 -17.09
N PRO A 144 -2.50 -13.25 -16.01
CA PRO A 144 -2.65 -11.80 -15.98
C PRO A 144 -1.42 -11.04 -15.50
N VAL A 145 -0.39 -11.71 -14.93
CA VAL A 145 0.77 -11.07 -14.31
C VAL A 145 2.02 -11.15 -15.18
N VAL A 146 2.68 -10.01 -15.39
CA VAL A 146 3.99 -9.95 -16.06
C VAL A 146 4.95 -9.10 -15.23
N CYS A 147 6.23 -9.44 -15.19
CA CYS A 147 7.23 -8.59 -14.53
C CYS A 147 7.58 -7.37 -15.41
N GLN A 148 8.00 -6.28 -14.76
CA GLN A 148 8.45 -5.05 -15.40
C GLN A 148 9.46 -5.31 -16.54
N THR A 149 10.44 -6.20 -16.31
CA THR A 149 11.45 -6.57 -17.32
C THR A 149 10.82 -7.19 -18.58
N CYS A 150 9.77 -8.01 -18.44
CA CYS A 150 9.07 -8.60 -19.59
C CYS A 150 8.19 -7.58 -20.30
N TRP A 151 7.64 -6.62 -19.56
CA TRP A 151 6.83 -5.53 -20.12
C TRP A 151 7.66 -4.56 -20.95
N ASP A 152 8.82 -4.13 -20.46
CA ASP A 152 9.69 -3.15 -21.14
C ASP A 152 10.34 -3.68 -22.44
N ARG A 153 10.32 -5.01 -22.64
CA ARG A 153 10.88 -5.67 -23.83
C ARG A 153 9.87 -5.86 -24.97
N GLN A 154 8.62 -5.45 -24.77
CA GLN A 154 7.56 -5.55 -25.80
C GLN A 154 7.66 -4.47 -26.87
#